data_AF-A0A392RD90-F1
#
_entry.id   AF-A0A392RD90-F1
#
_cell.length_a   1.000
_cell.length_b   1.000
_cell.length_c   1.000
_cell.angle_alpha   90.00
_cell.angle_beta   90.00
_cell.angle_gamma   90.00
#
_symmetry.space_group_name_H-M   'P 1'
#
loop_
_entity.id
_entity.type
_entity.pdbx_description
1 polymer ?
#
loop_
_entity_poly.entity_id
_entity_poly.type
_entity_poly.pdbx_seq_one_letter_code
_entity_poly.pdbx_strand_id
1 'polypeptide(L)'
;TQKHFSKNVTIEIPYEKLDLVLEQPVDFESLRANGFDVKKLFQDQGWLGYFDILNGPVYTQLVKDFWKRCDIITQEEADKEYNNKVAENPEKNR
;
A
#
# COMPACT_ATOMS: atom_id res chain seq x y z
N THR A 1 17.44 20.96 -16.51
CA THR A 1 16.34 20.80 -15.53
C THR A 1 15.47 19.66 -16.01
N GLN A 2 15.52 18.50 -15.35
CA GLN A 2 14.80 17.30 -15.78
C GLN A 2 13.29 17.58 -15.68
N LYS A 3 12.55 17.50 -16.79
CA LYS A 3 11.08 17.67 -16.77
C LYS A 3 10.50 16.47 -16.01
N HIS A 4 10.04 16.70 -14.78
CA HIS A 4 9.29 15.71 -14.02
C HIS A 4 7.89 15.58 -14.64
N PHE A 5 7.61 14.46 -15.31
CA PHE A 5 6.27 14.18 -15.82
C PHE A 5 5.41 13.66 -14.66
N SER A 6 4.51 14.51 -14.16
CA SER A 6 3.49 14.09 -13.18
C SER A 6 2.15 13.95 -13.89
N LYS A 7 1.46 12.81 -13.69
CA LYS A 7 0.08 12.62 -14.15
C LYS A 7 -0.84 13.72 -13.60
N ASN A 8 -1.95 13.99 -14.28
CA ASN A 8 -2.95 14.93 -13.80
C ASN A 8 -3.53 14.49 -12.44
N VAL A 9 -3.95 15.45 -11.63
CA VAL A 9 -4.67 15.17 -10.38
C VAL A 9 -6.07 14.73 -10.77
N THR A 10 -6.51 13.60 -10.23
CA THR A 10 -7.81 12.98 -10.50
C THR A 10 -8.73 13.09 -9.29
N ILE A 11 -8.15 13.12 -8.08
CA ILE A 11 -8.88 13.20 -6.81
C ILE A 11 -8.62 14.56 -6.13
N GLU A 12 -9.67 15.34 -5.93
CA GLU A 12 -9.62 16.62 -5.21
C GLU A 12 -9.83 16.43 -3.70
N ILE A 13 -8.77 15.98 -3.01
CA ILE A 13 -8.73 15.93 -1.54
C ILE A 13 -7.67 16.91 -1.01
N PRO A 14 -7.99 17.79 -0.04
CA PRO A 14 -7.00 18.62 0.62
C PRO A 14 -5.87 17.77 1.20
N TYR A 15 -4.62 18.14 0.98
CA TYR A 15 -3.47 17.32 1.39
C TYR A 15 -3.46 17.03 2.90
N GLU A 16 -3.90 18.01 3.70
CA GLU A 16 -4.02 17.93 5.16
C GLU A 16 -5.13 16.99 5.64
N LYS A 17 -6.05 16.59 4.76
CA LYS A 17 -7.12 15.63 5.06
C LYS A 17 -6.80 14.22 4.56
N LEU A 18 -5.69 14.05 3.85
CA LEU A 18 -5.24 12.74 3.38
C LEU A 18 -4.33 12.14 4.44
N ASP A 19 -4.94 11.49 5.42
CA ASP A 19 -4.22 10.80 6.49
C ASP A 19 -3.75 9.42 6.01
N LEU A 20 -2.48 9.11 6.30
CA LEU A 20 -1.91 7.79 6.02
C LEU A 20 -1.85 7.00 7.32
N VAL A 21 -2.40 5.80 7.28
CA VAL A 21 -2.20 4.82 8.35
C VAL A 21 -0.89 4.09 8.05
N LEU A 22 0.08 4.25 8.94
CA LEU A 22 1.39 3.60 8.85
C LEU A 22 1.37 2.37 9.75
N GLU A 23 1.31 1.19 9.13
CA GLU A 23 1.40 -0.06 9.86
C GLU A 23 2.81 -0.63 9.77
N GLN A 24 3.33 -1.09 10.91
CA GLN A 24 4.57 -1.86 10.96
C GLN A 24 4.20 -3.34 10.97
N PRO A 25 4.65 -4.13 9.98
CA PRO A 25 4.41 -5.57 9.96
C PRO A 25 4.87 -6.28 11.25
N VAL A 26 5.93 -5.78 11.90
CA VAL A 26 6.42 -6.31 13.17
C VAL A 26 6.63 -5.18 14.18
N ASP A 27 5.72 -5.10 15.16
CA ASP A 27 5.79 -4.13 16.26
C ASP A 27 5.99 -4.85 17.60
N PHE A 28 7.24 -4.91 18.04
CA PHE A 28 7.59 -5.51 19.33
C PHE A 28 7.06 -4.73 20.54
N GLU A 29 6.80 -3.43 20.41
CA GLU A 29 6.26 -2.61 21.50
C GLU A 29 4.78 -2.93 21.71
N SER A 30 4.01 -3.01 20.61
CA SER A 30 2.62 -3.44 20.64
C SER A 30 2.49 -4.89 21.13
N LEU A 31 3.32 -5.81 20.63
CA LEU A 31 3.32 -7.20 21.11
C LEU A 31 3.56 -7.27 22.63
N ARG A 32 4.57 -6.54 23.13
CA ARG A 32 4.86 -6.47 24.57
C ARG A 32 3.71 -5.89 25.37
N ALA A 33 3.08 -4.80 24.89
CA ALA A 33 1.92 -4.19 25.54
C ALA A 33 0.71 -5.14 25.62
N ASN A 34 0.62 -6.11 24.70
CA ASN A 34 -0.41 -7.16 24.69
C ASN A 34 0.04 -8.46 25.38
N GLY A 35 1.13 -8.44 26.15
CA GLY A 35 1.59 -9.59 26.94
C GLY A 35 2.54 -10.55 26.23
N PHE A 36 3.02 -10.21 25.03
CA PHE A 36 3.96 -11.01 24.24
C PHE A 36 5.34 -10.34 24.18
N ASP A 37 6.18 -10.55 25.20
CA ASP A 37 7.56 -10.07 25.21
C ASP A 37 8.52 -11.07 24.53
N VAL A 38 8.51 -11.06 23.19
CA VAL A 38 9.27 -12.02 22.36
C VAL A 38 10.47 -11.40 21.63
N LYS A 39 10.73 -10.09 21.80
CA LYS A 39 11.78 -9.38 21.06
C LYS A 39 13.14 -10.04 21.21
N LYS A 40 13.48 -10.45 22.44
CA LYS A 40 14.77 -11.10 22.75
C LYS A 40 14.94 -12.42 22.00
N LEU A 41 13.88 -13.23 21.86
CA LEU A 41 13.91 -14.50 21.15
C LEU A 41 14.38 -14.32 19.69
N PHE A 42 13.89 -13.28 19.02
CA PHE A 42 14.27 -13.00 17.64
C PHE A 42 15.61 -12.27 17.52
N GLN A 43 15.95 -11.45 18.53
CA GLN A 43 17.26 -10.81 18.61
C GLN A 43 18.39 -11.83 18.73
N ASP A 44 18.23 -12.84 19.59
CA ASP A 44 19.23 -13.88 19.82
C ASP A 44 19.43 -14.75 18.55
N GLN A 45 18.43 -14.82 17.67
CA GLN A 45 18.51 -15.47 16.36
C GLN A 45 19.06 -14.56 15.25
N GLY A 46 19.31 -13.28 15.52
CA GLY A 46 19.83 -12.31 14.54
C GLY A 46 18.79 -11.74 13.55
N TRP A 47 17.49 -11.84 13.84
CA TRP A 47 16.42 -11.45 12.90
C TRP A 47 16.11 -9.95 12.87
N LEU A 48 16.62 -9.15 13.80
CA LEU A 48 16.22 -7.74 13.93
C LEU A 48 16.45 -6.95 12.63
N GLY A 49 17.57 -7.17 11.95
CA GLY A 49 17.85 -6.50 10.67
C GLY A 49 16.87 -6.86 9.55
N TYR A 50 16.33 -8.09 9.56
CA TYR A 50 15.27 -8.47 8.62
C TYR A 50 13.95 -7.75 8.95
N PHE A 51 13.61 -7.61 10.23
CA PHE A 51 12.43 -6.85 10.63
C PHE A 51 12.57 -5.35 10.36
N ASP A 52 13.77 -4.78 10.46
CA ASP A 52 14.03 -3.40 10.05
C ASP A 52 13.78 -3.19 8.55
N ILE A 53 14.12 -4.19 7.71
CA ILE A 53 13.82 -4.17 6.28
C ILE A 53 12.32 -4.31 6.03
N LEU A 54 11.63 -5.23 6.72
CA LEU A 54 10.18 -5.41 6.59
C LEU A 54 9.40 -4.17 7.03
N ASN A 55 9.83 -3.52 8.11
CA ASN A 55 9.26 -2.26 8.61
C ASN A 55 9.79 -1.03 7.85
N GLY A 56 10.45 -1.22 6.70
CA GLY A 56 11.21 -0.20 5.99
C GLY A 56 10.50 1.15 5.79
N PRO A 57 11.23 2.18 5.34
CA PRO A 57 10.74 3.54 5.34
C PRO A 57 9.45 3.68 4.52
N VAL A 58 8.43 4.29 5.11
CA VAL A 58 7.23 4.66 4.37
C VAL A 58 7.42 6.06 3.79
N TYR A 59 7.45 6.15 2.47
CA TYR A 59 7.56 7.41 1.74
C TYR A 59 6.19 8.10 1.66
N THR A 60 5.76 8.71 2.76
CA THR A 60 4.42 9.30 2.92
C THR A 60 4.06 10.29 1.82
N GLN A 61 4.99 11.17 1.43
CA GLN A 61 4.78 12.13 0.34
C GLN A 61 4.50 11.42 -0.99
N LEU A 62 5.28 10.39 -1.31
CA LEU A 62 5.12 9.61 -2.53
C LEU A 62 3.76 8.91 -2.55
N VAL A 63 3.34 8.33 -1.43
CA VAL A 63 2.04 7.66 -1.31
C VAL A 63 0.89 8.65 -1.49
N LYS A 64 0.96 9.84 -0.87
CA LYS A 64 -0.07 10.88 -1.04
C LYS A 64 -0.13 11.41 -2.48
N ASP A 65 1.02 11.63 -3.10
CA ASP A 65 1.10 12.09 -4.49
C ASP A 65 0.62 11.03 -5.48
N PHE A 66 0.91 9.75 -5.19
CA PHE A 66 0.38 8.61 -5.94
C PHE A 66 -1.14 8.63 -5.89
N TRP A 67 -1.75 8.60 -4.70
CA TRP A 67 -3.21 8.54 -4.53
C TRP A 67 -3.94 9.68 -5.24
N LYS A 68 -3.43 10.91 -5.15
CA LYS A 68 -4.03 12.07 -5.82
C LYS A 68 -4.04 11.99 -7.36
N ARG A 69 -3.15 11.18 -7.93
CA ARG A 69 -2.91 11.07 -9.38
C ARG A 69 -3.22 9.68 -9.91
N CYS A 70 -3.83 8.81 -9.10
CA CYS A 70 -4.29 7.50 -9.52
C CYS A 70 -5.40 7.63 -10.56
N ASP A 71 -5.44 6.73 -11.53
CA ASP A 71 -6.57 6.66 -12.44
C ASP A 71 -7.80 6.21 -11.62
N ILE A 72 -8.91 6.95 -11.72
CA ILE A 72 -10.17 6.58 -11.08
C ILE A 72 -10.95 5.77 -12.10
N ILE A 73 -11.19 4.50 -11.80
CA ILE A 73 -12.02 3.64 -12.64
C ILE A 73 -13.44 3.69 -12.10
N THR A 74 -14.38 4.09 -12.96
CA THR A 74 -15.81 4.07 -12.61
C THR A 74 -16.34 2.65 -12.60
N GLN A 75 -17.46 2.42 -11.90
CA GLN A 75 -18.10 1.10 -11.89
C GLN A 75 -18.45 0.63 -13.32
N GLU A 76 -18.94 1.55 -14.16
CA GLU A 76 -19.27 1.24 -15.56
C GLU A 76 -18.05 0.78 -16.36
N GLU A 77 -16.90 1.45 -16.21
CA GLU A 77 -15.66 1.04 -16.86
C GLU A 77 -15.16 -0.32 -16.35
N ALA A 78 -15.24 -0.55 -15.04
CA ALA A 78 -14.88 -1.82 -14.43
C ALA A 78 -15.78 -2.97 -14.91
N ASP A 79 -17.10 -2.76 -14.97
CA ASP A 79 -18.07 -3.75 -15.46
C ASP A 79 -17.86 -4.05 -16.94
N LYS A 80 -17.56 -3.01 -17.74
CA LYS A 80 -17.23 -3.16 -19.15
C LYS A 80 -15.95 -3.96 -19.36
N GLU A 81 -14.89 -3.66 -18.60
CA GLU A 81 -13.64 -4.42 -18.66
C GLU A 81 -13.84 -5.87 -18.23
N TYR A 82 -14.59 -6.11 -17.16
CA TYR A 82 -14.96 -7.44 -16.69
C TYR A 82 -15.69 -8.24 -17.78
N ASN A 83 -16.73 -7.67 -18.40
CA ASN A 83 -17.48 -8.33 -19.46
C ASN A 83 -16.61 -8.67 -20.68
N ASN A 84 -15.69 -7.77 -21.05
CA ASN A 84 -14.73 -8.03 -22.12
C ASN A 84 -13.81 -9.21 -21.76
N LYS A 85 -13.30 -9.26 -20.51
CA LYS A 85 -12.46 -10.37 -20.03
C LYS A 85 -13.20 -11.70 -19.98
N VAL A 86 -14.48 -11.68 -19.61
CA VAL A 86 -15.32 -12.88 -19.64
C VAL A 86 -15.54 -13.36 -21.09
N ALA A 87 -15.71 -12.44 -22.04
CA ALA A 87 -15.89 -12.78 -23.45
C ALA A 87 -14.60 -13.29 -24.13
N GLU A 88 -13.41 -12.88 -23.66
CA GLU A 88 -12.11 -13.31 -24.20
C GLU A 88 -11.85 -14.83 -24.08
N ASN A 89 -12.38 -15.50 -23.04
CA ASN A 89 -12.18 -16.95 -22.86
C ASN A 89 -13.36 -17.66 -22.17
N PRO A 90 -14.47 -17.91 -22.89
CA PRO A 90 -15.69 -18.47 -22.31
C PRO A 90 -15.51 -19.85 -21.67
N GLU A 91 -14.56 -20.66 -22.15
CA GLU A 91 -14.37 -22.03 -21.66
C GLU A 91 -13.70 -22.10 -20.27
N LYS A 92 -12.93 -21.07 -19.89
CA LYS A 92 -12.27 -20.98 -18.58
C LYS A 92 -13.11 -20.29 -17.50
N ASN A 93 -14.29 -19.78 -17.86
CA ASN A 93 -15.15 -18.99 -16.99
C ASN A 93 -16.32 -19.80 -16.39
N ARG A 94 -16.21 -21.12 -16.37
CA ARG A 94 -17.15 -22.04 -15.72
C ARG A 94 -16.80 -22.28 -14.27
#